data_AF-A0A0M6XXB5-F1
#
_entry.id   AF-A0A0M6XXB5-F1
#
_cell.length_a   1.000
_cell.length_b   1.000
_cell.length_c   1.000
_cell.angle_alpha   90.00
_cell.angle_beta   90.00
_cell.angle_gamma   90.00
#
_symmetry.space_group_name_H-M   'P 1'
#
loop_
_entity.id
_entity.type
_entity.pdbx_description
1 polymer ?
#
loop_
_entity_poly.entity_id
_entity_poly.type
_entity_poly.pdbx_seq_one_letter_code
_entity_poly.pdbx_strand_id
1 'polypeptide(L)'
;MKVILILVLFTFGEGLEPVTAEFATMAACEAGALAMFEEVDDAPVVAPFELTAGSDVIEETMIVRGQDGTDLGMFSCSPLRASGGRG
;
A
#
# COMPACT_ATOMS: atom_id res chain seq x y z
N MET A 1 15.14 -12.52 0.53
CA MET A 1 13.65 -12.48 0.61
C MET A 1 13.17 -11.46 -0.38
N LYS A 2 12.00 -11.64 -0.99
CA LYS A 2 11.37 -10.62 -1.85
C LYS A 2 10.12 -10.12 -1.14
N VAL A 3 9.82 -8.84 -1.29
CA VAL A 3 8.61 -8.18 -0.74
C VAL A 3 7.83 -7.67 -1.93
N ILE A 4 6.53 -7.96 -1.96
CA ILE A 4 5.62 -7.40 -2.97
C ILE A 4 4.93 -6.18 -2.37
N LEU A 5 5.01 -5.07 -3.09
CA LEU A 5 4.17 -3.91 -2.90
C LEU A 5 2.88 -4.14 -3.66
N ILE A 6 1.75 -3.97 -2.98
CA ILE A 6 0.44 -3.79 -3.60
C ILE A 6 -0.01 -2.39 -3.22
N LEU A 7 -0.16 -1.51 -4.20
CA LEU A 7 -0.53 -0.12 -4.01
C LEU A 7 -1.76 0.20 -4.86
N VAL A 8 -2.72 0.92 -4.29
CA VAL A 8 -3.94 1.37 -4.97
C VAL A 8 -4.04 2.87 -4.82
N LEU A 9 -4.05 3.60 -5.94
CA LEU A 9 -4.28 5.05 -5.95
C LEU A 9 -5.77 5.31 -6.23
N PHE A 10 -6.40 6.13 -5.39
CA PHE A 10 -7.75 6.63 -5.60
C PHE A 10 -7.69 7.88 -6.48
N THR A 11 -7.56 7.73 -7.79
CA THR A 11 -7.63 8.86 -8.72
C THR A 11 -9.09 9.17 -9.06
N PHE A 12 -9.44 10.46 -9.21
CA PHE A 12 -10.80 10.95 -9.43
C PHE A 12 -11.36 10.70 -10.85
N GLY A 13 -10.81 9.78 -11.64
CA GLY A 13 -11.32 9.59 -13.00
C GLY A 13 -10.80 8.40 -13.80
N GLU A 14 -9.65 7.83 -13.44
CA GLU A 14 -9.10 6.65 -14.12
C GLU A 14 -9.20 5.46 -13.16
N GLY A 15 -9.59 4.30 -13.69
CA GLY A 15 -9.92 3.12 -12.87
C GLY A 15 -8.86 2.81 -11.82
N LEU A 16 -9.29 2.22 -10.71
CA LEU A 16 -8.41 1.80 -9.61
C LEU A 16 -7.54 0.63 -10.07
N GLU A 17 -6.49 0.91 -10.83
CA GLU A 17 -5.51 -0.10 -11.23
C GLU A 17 -4.48 -0.28 -10.11
N PRO A 18 -4.37 -1.48 -9.52
CA PRO A 18 -3.37 -1.73 -8.51
C PRO A 18 -1.98 -1.72 -9.13
N VAL A 19 -1.10 -0.90 -8.58
CA VAL A 19 0.34 -0.92 -8.89
C VAL A 19 0.99 -2.03 -8.05
N THR A 20 1.73 -2.91 -8.71
CA THR A 20 2.49 -3.96 -8.03
C THR A 20 3.97 -3.86 -8.36
N ALA A 21 4.83 -3.98 -7.34
CA ALA A 21 6.28 -3.89 -7.49
C ALA A 21 7.00 -4.83 -6.53
N GLU A 22 8.20 -5.28 -6.90
CA GLU A 22 9.02 -6.16 -6.07
C GLU A 22 10.19 -5.41 -5.44
N PHE A 23 10.38 -5.60 -4.15
CA PHE A 23 11.46 -5.01 -3.36
C PHE A 23 12.27 -6.06 -2.61
N ALA A 24 13.51 -5.72 -2.27
CA ALA A 24 14.41 -6.61 -1.54
C ALA A 24 14.14 -6.64 -0.02
N THR A 25 13.54 -5.58 0.53
CA THR A 25 13.28 -5.41 1.98
C THR A 25 11.94 -4.70 2.21
N MET A 26 11.36 -4.84 3.41
CA MET A 26 10.12 -4.14 3.78
C MET A 26 10.32 -2.62 3.77
N ALA A 27 11.43 -2.13 4.32
CA ALA A 27 11.75 -0.71 4.32
C ALA A 27 11.84 -0.12 2.90
N ALA A 28 12.36 -0.86 1.93
CA ALA A 28 12.40 -0.41 0.54
C ALA A 28 11.01 -0.41 -0.11
N CYS A 29 10.15 -1.35 0.27
CA CYS A 29 8.75 -1.40 -0.17
C CYS A 29 7.96 -0.18 0.34
N GLU A 30 8.04 0.11 1.65
CA GLU A 30 7.39 1.26 2.26
C GLU A 30 7.90 2.59 1.68
N ALA A 31 9.22 2.73 1.51
CA ALA A 31 9.80 3.92 0.91
C ALA A 31 9.37 4.10 -0.56
N GLY A 32 9.30 3.01 -1.33
CA GLY A 32 8.81 3.04 -2.71
C GLY A 32 7.33 3.39 -2.81
N ALA A 33 6.51 2.89 -1.89
CA ALA A 33 5.10 3.25 -1.79
C ALA A 33 4.93 4.74 -1.47
N LEU A 34 5.65 5.24 -0.46
CA LEU A 34 5.58 6.64 -0.06
C LEU A 34 6.01 7.58 -1.20
N ALA A 35 7.10 7.25 -1.89
CA ALA A 35 7.57 8.04 -3.03
C ALA A 35 6.50 8.20 -4.13
N MET A 36 5.69 7.16 -4.38
CA MET A 36 4.58 7.25 -5.34
C MET A 36 3.45 8.17 -4.85
N PHE A 37 3.18 8.19 -3.54
CA PHE A 37 2.19 9.11 -2.97
C PHE A 37 2.70 10.56 -2.93
N GLU A 38 4.01 10.76 -2.73
CA GLU A 38 4.66 12.07 -2.78
C GLU A 38 4.62 12.70 -4.18
N GLU A 39 4.51 11.89 -5.25
CA GLU A 39 4.25 12.40 -6.61
C GLU A 39 2.82 12.93 -6.79
N VAL A 40 1.88 12.52 -5.93
CA VAL A 40 0.46 12.89 -5.99
C VAL A 40 0.14 14.04 -5.03
N ASP A 41 0.73 14.04 -3.83
CA ASP A 41 0.54 15.04 -2.77
C ASP A 41 1.90 15.35 -2.12
N ASP A 42 2.22 16.63 -1.89
CA ASP A 42 3.52 17.05 -1.33
C ASP A 42 3.72 16.63 0.15
N ALA A 43 2.66 16.26 0.87
CA ALA A 43 2.72 15.91 2.28
C ALA A 43 1.68 14.83 2.65
N PRO A 44 1.81 13.60 2.09
CA PRO A 44 0.88 12.53 2.33
C PRO A 44 1.00 12.02 3.77
N VAL A 45 -0.14 11.84 4.43
CA VAL A 45 -0.22 11.29 5.78
C VAL A 45 -0.52 9.80 5.68
N VAL A 46 0.47 8.99 6.06
CA VAL A 46 0.35 7.54 6.12
C VAL A 46 -0.13 7.11 7.51
N ALA A 47 -1.20 6.33 7.55
CA ALA A 47 -1.74 5.77 8.79
C ALA A 47 -2.03 4.27 8.63
N PRO A 48 -1.92 3.46 9.69
CA PRO A 48 -2.42 2.10 9.66
C PRO A 48 -3.92 2.11 9.36
N PHE A 49 -4.37 1.22 8.48
CA PHE A 49 -5.79 1.11 8.18
C PHE A 49 -6.49 0.45 9.38
N GLU A 50 -7.20 1.25 10.17
CA GLU A 50 -7.99 0.76 11.29
C GLU A 50 -9.30 0.13 10.78
N LEU A 51 -9.46 -1.16 11.08
CA LEU A 51 -10.65 -1.93 10.78
C LEU A 51 -11.86 -1.39 11.55
N THR A 52 -12.92 -0.99 10.84
CA THR A 52 -14.27 -1.05 11.41
C THR A 52 -14.70 -2.52 11.47
N ALA A 53 -15.11 -2.99 12.65
CA ALA A 53 -15.43 -4.39 12.91
C ALA A 53 -16.29 -5.03 11.80
N GLY A 54 -15.77 -6.08 11.13
CA GLY A 54 -16.50 -6.87 10.13
C GLY A 54 -15.83 -7.03 8.76
N SER A 55 -14.62 -6.50 8.53
CA SER A 55 -13.90 -6.68 7.27
C SER A 55 -12.63 -7.52 7.43
N ASP A 56 -12.47 -8.55 6.59
CA ASP A 56 -11.21 -9.27 6.43
C ASP A 56 -10.25 -8.39 5.61
N VAL A 57 -9.47 -7.56 6.28
CA VAL A 57 -8.39 -6.81 5.61
C VAL A 57 -7.08 -7.53 5.88
N ILE A 58 -6.22 -7.58 4.86
CA ILE A 58 -4.86 -8.08 4.96
C ILE A 58 -4.16 -7.28 6.05
N GLU A 59 -3.68 -7.97 7.10
CA GLU A 59 -2.86 -7.38 8.16
C GLU A 59 -1.75 -6.54 7.50
N GLU A 60 -1.40 -5.39 8.09
CA GLU A 60 -0.36 -4.47 7.56
C GLU A 60 -0.76 -3.63 6.34
N THR A 61 -2.07 -3.46 6.07
CA THR A 61 -2.53 -2.46 5.08
C THR A 61 -2.47 -1.05 5.67
N MET A 62 -1.85 -0.13 4.92
CA MET A 62 -1.71 1.28 5.25
C MET A 62 -2.64 2.10 4.36
N ILE A 63 -3.29 3.12 4.92
CA ILE A 63 -4.04 4.12 4.17
C ILE A 63 -3.24 5.41 4.09
N VAL A 64 -3.31 6.06 2.93
CA VAL A 64 -2.63 7.32 2.67
C VAL A 64 -3.66 8.38 2.39
N ARG A 65 -3.56 9.48 3.12
CA ARG A 65 -4.47 10.63 3.01
C ARG A 65 -3.70 11.89 2.67
N GLY A 66 -4.33 12.78 1.91
CA GLY A 66 -3.82 14.12 1.66
C GLY A 66 -3.97 15.01 2.90
N GLN A 67 -3.36 16.18 2.86
CA GLN A 67 -3.46 17.15 3.96
C GLN A 67 -4.88 17.67 4.20
N ASP A 68 -5.70 17.63 3.16
CA ASP A 68 -7.12 17.96 3.17
C ASP A 68 -7.99 16.85 3.78
N GLY A 69 -7.39 15.70 4.12
CA GLY A 69 -8.07 14.53 4.66
C GLY A 69 -8.71 13.64 3.59
N THR A 70 -8.45 13.92 2.31
CA THR A 70 -8.92 13.08 1.20
C THR A 70 -8.13 11.78 1.16
N ASP A 71 -8.80 10.64 1.00
CA ASP A 71 -8.12 9.36 0.82
C ASP A 71 -7.43 9.34 -0.56
N LEU A 72 -6.10 9.32 -0.56
CA LEU A 72 -5.27 9.27 -1.78
C LEU A 72 -5.09 7.82 -2.26
N GLY A 73 -5.10 6.87 -1.34
CA GLY A 73 -4.90 5.46 -1.67
C GLY A 73 -4.62 4.58 -0.47
N MET A 74 -4.26 3.34 -0.77
CA MET A 74 -3.83 2.36 0.21
C MET A 74 -2.66 1.55 -0.34
N PHE A 75 -1.80 1.06 0.55
CA PHE A 75 -0.73 0.15 0.17
C PHE A 75 -0.53 -0.95 1.21
N SER A 76 0.00 -2.08 0.76
CA SER A 76 0.39 -3.20 1.60
C SER A 76 1.73 -3.74 1.11
N CYS A 77 2.65 -3.96 2.04
CA CYS A 77 3.96 -4.55 1.79
C CYS A 77 3.99 -5.96 2.36
N SER A 78 3.86 -6.97 1.51
CA SER A 78 3.81 -8.37 1.94
C SER A 78 5.11 -9.10 1.57
N PRO A 79 5.79 -9.80 2.49
CA PRO A 79 6.90 -10.65 2.13
C PRO A 79 6.40 -11.80 1.24
N LEU A 80 6.92 -11.90 0.03
CA LEU A 80 6.76 -13.08 -0.81
C LEU A 80 7.50 -14.24 -0.12
N ARG A 81 6.75 -14.99 0.69
CA ARG A 81 7.12 -16.36 1.00
C ARG A 81 7.22 -17.05 -0.36
N ALA A 82 8.40 -17.52 -0.75
CA ALA A 82 8.50 -18.49 -1.83
C ALA A 82 7.45 -19.55 -1.50
N SER A 83 6.47 -19.74 -2.39
CA SER A 83 5.37 -20.67 -2.19
C SER A 83 5.96 -22.02 -1.80
N GLY A 84 5.96 -22.28 -0.50
CA GLY A 84 6.21 -23.58 0.05
C GLY A 84 4.98 -24.39 -0.34
N GLY A 85 5.03 -25.02 -1.51
CA GLY A 85 4.16 -26.16 -1.75
C GLY A 85 4.34 -27.14 -0.60
N ARG A 86 3.27 -27.33 0.16
CA ARG A 86 2.84 -28.53 0.93
C ARG A 86 1.89 -28.08 2.06
N GLY A 87 0.70 -28.64 2.19
CA GLY A 87 0.13 -29.82 1.55
C GLY A 87 -1.32 -30.04 1.94
#